data_AF-A0A9E0V0F8-F1
#
_entry.id   AF-A0A9E0V0F8-F1
#
_cell.length_a   1.000
_cell.length_b   1.000
_cell.length_c   1.000
_cell.angle_alpha   90.00
_cell.angle_beta   90.00
_cell.angle_gamma   90.00
#
_symmetry.space_group_name_H-M   'P 1'
#
loop_
_entity.id
_entity.type
_entity.pdbx_description
1 polymer ?
#
loop_
_entity_poly.entity_id
_entity_poly.type
_entity_poly.pdbx_seq_one_letter_code
_entity_poly.pdbx_strand_id
1 'polypeptide(L)' 'MKTKMKLLASLKIWVVIYPSITLFLALFGEQLAVMPLYQRTFLLTVCLVPWIVFAGVPFVDRIIRAFASKNAQA' A
#
# COMPACT_ATOMS: atom_id res chain seq x y z
N MET A 1 22.06 -8.77 -5.56
CA MET A 1 20.63 -9.10 -5.70
C MET A 1 20.15 -8.74 -7.10
N LYS A 2 19.51 -9.66 -7.84
CA LYS A 2 19.05 -9.43 -9.22
C LYS A 2 18.05 -8.25 -9.25
N THR A 3 18.29 -7.23 -10.07
CA THR A 3 17.47 -6.01 -10.19
C THR A 3 15.97 -6.29 -10.33
N LYS A 4 15.61 -7.38 -11.02
CA LYS A 4 14.23 -7.86 -11.18
C LYS A 4 13.49 -8.06 -9.84
N MET A 5 14.17 -8.56 -8.81
CA MET A 5 13.56 -8.79 -7.50
C MET A 5 13.24 -7.48 -6.78
N LYS A 6 14.12 -6.48 -6.90
CA LYS A 6 13.92 -5.16 -6.32
C LYS A 6 12.74 -4.44 -6.99
N LEU A 7 12.68 -4.50 -8.32
CA LEU A 7 11.60 -3.90 -9.11
C LEU A 7 10.21 -4.48 -8.73
N LEU A 8 10.13 -5.81 -8.57
CA LEU A 8 8.89 -6.45 -8.19
C LEU A 8 8.46 -6.06 -6.77
N ALA A 9 9.40 -5.99 -5.83
CA ALA A 9 9.11 -5.53 -4.47
C ALA A 9 8.61 -4.08 -4.45
N SER A 10 9.27 -3.17 -5.18
CA SER A 10 8.84 -1.77 -5.25
C SER A 10 7.45 -1.64 -5.90
N LEU A 11 7.16 -2.44 -6.93
CA LEU A 11 5.85 -2.41 -7.59
C LEU A 11 4.74 -2.88 -6.67
N LYS A 12 4.96 -3.96 -5.91
CA LYS A 12 3.99 -4.46 -4.91
C LYS A 12 3.69 -3.37 -3.88
N ILE A 13 4.72 -2.74 -3.35
CA ILE A 13 4.56 -1.64 -2.40
C ILE A 13 3.79 -0.48 -3.03
N TRP A 14 4.12 -0.09 -4.26
CA TRP A 14 3.43 0.99 -4.98
C TRP A 14 1.93 0.71 -5.18
N VAL A 15 1.57 -0.51 -5.60
CA VAL A 15 0.16 -0.94 -5.78
C VAL A 15 -0.61 -0.92 -4.46
N VAL A 16 0.05 -1.07 -3.31
CA VAL A 16 -0.59 -0.94 -2.00
C VAL A 16 -0.70 0.53 -1.59
N ILE A 17 0.39 1.30 -1.72
CA ILE A 17 0.49 2.67 -1.20
C ILE A 17 -0.48 3.61 -1.90
N TYR A 18 -0.46 3.65 -3.24
CA TYR A 18 -1.23 4.63 -4.01
C TYR A 18 -2.74 4.57 -3.69
N PRO A 19 -3.43 3.41 -3.83
CA PRO A 19 -4.84 3.34 -3.50
C PRO A 19 -5.12 3.54 -2.01
N SER A 20 -4.21 3.12 -1.12
CA SER A 20 -4.39 3.33 0.32
C SER A 20 -4.37 4.82 0.69
N ILE A 21 -3.44 5.59 0.11
CA ILE A 21 -3.39 7.05 0.29
C ILE A 21 -4.64 7.69 -0.30
N THR A 22 -5.01 7.34 -1.53
CA THR A 22 -6.19 7.91 -2.19
C THR A 22 -7.46 7.63 -1.39
N LEU A 23 -7.65 6.40 -0.89
CA LEU A 23 -8.79 6.05 -0.06
C LEU A 23 -8.78 6.82 1.27
N PHE A 24 -7.63 6.91 1.93
CA PHE A 24 -7.51 7.65 3.19
C PHE A 24 -7.82 9.12 3.01
N LEU A 25 -7.32 9.75 1.94
CA LEU A 25 -7.63 11.15 1.62
C LEU A 25 -9.08 11.34 1.17
N ALA A 26 -9.68 10.37 0.48
CA ALA A 26 -11.10 10.44 0.12
C ALA A 26 -12.02 10.40 1.35
N LEU A 27 -11.63 9.65 2.40
CA LEU A 27 -12.42 9.49 3.62
C LEU A 27 -12.14 10.60 4.67
N PHE A 28 -10.89 11.04 4.78
CA PHE A 28 -10.43 11.91 5.86
C PHE A 28 -9.84 13.24 5.38
N GLY A 29 -9.79 13.48 4.07
CA GLY A 29 -9.09 14.62 3.48
C GLY A 29 -9.64 15.97 3.93
N GLU A 30 -10.95 16.09 4.09
CA GLU A 30 -11.60 17.33 4.54
C GLU A 30 -11.27 17.65 6.00
N GLN A 31 -11.30 16.65 6.88
CA GLN A 31 -10.97 16.79 8.30
C GLN A 31 -9.48 17.11 8.48
N LEU A 32 -8.63 16.46 7.68
CA LEU A 32 -7.21 16.77 7.63
C LEU A 32 -6.97 18.17 7.07
N ALA A 33 -7.84 18.67 6.17
CA ALA A 33 -7.70 19.99 5.52
C ALA A 33 -7.73 21.20 6.47
N VAL A 34 -8.08 21.00 7.74
CA VAL A 34 -8.05 22.05 8.77
C VAL A 34 -6.70 22.10 9.51
N MET A 35 -5.94 20.99 9.51
CA MET A 35 -4.69 20.87 10.27
C MET A 35 -3.49 21.45 9.53
N PRO A 36 -2.41 21.86 10.22
CA PRO A 36 -1.12 22.15 9.60
C PRO A 36 -0.53 20.94 8.84
N LEU A 37 0.25 21.20 7.79
CA LEU A 37 0.82 20.16 6.92
C LEU A 37 1.54 19.05 7.69
N TYR A 38 2.38 19.40 8.67
CA TYR A 38 3.16 18.42 9.42
C TYR A 38 2.27 17.46 10.23
N GLN A 39 1.16 17.94 10.79
CA GLN A 39 0.20 17.12 11.55
C GLN A 39 -0.55 16.15 10.63
N ARG A 40 -0.99 16.64 9.45
CA ARG A 40 -1.61 15.79 8.43
C ARG A 40 -0.69 14.67 8.00
N THR A 41 0.56 15.02 7.70
CA THR A 41 1.57 14.05 7.29
C THR A 41 1.86 13.03 8.40
N PHE A 42 1.92 13.48 9.66
CA PHE A 42 2.09 12.59 10.80
C PHE A 42 0.91 11.59 10.92
N LEU A 43 -0.33 12.08 10.90
CA LEU A 43 -1.52 11.22 10.98
C LEU A 43 -1.63 10.26 9.79
N LEU A 44 -1.36 10.74 8.58
CA LEU A 44 -1.37 9.91 7.39
C LEU A 44 -0.32 8.80 7.49
N THR A 45 0.91 9.12 7.92
CA THR A 45 1.99 8.13 8.00
C THR A 45 1.83 7.16 9.16
N VAL A 46 1.43 7.60 10.35
CA VAL A 46 1.24 6.71 11.52
C VAL A 46 0.10 5.72 11.29
N CYS A 47 -0.91 6.08 10.49
CA CYS A 47 -2.00 5.18 10.10
C CYS A 47 -1.59 4.27 8.93
N LEU A 48 -1.06 4.84 7.85
CA LEU A 48 -0.84 4.09 6.63
C LEU A 48 0.38 3.18 6.68
N VAL A 49 1.47 3.56 7.35
CA VAL A 49 2.68 2.73 7.42
C VAL A 49 2.39 1.34 8.02
N PRO A 50 1.81 1.22 9.24
CA PRO A 50 1.47 -0.08 9.80
C PRO A 50 0.43 -0.81 8.94
N TRP A 51 -0.55 -0.11 8.37
CA TRP A 51 -1.51 -0.69 7.43
C TRP A 51 -0.82 -1.35 6.22
N ILE A 52 0.08 -0.64 5.56
CA ILE A 52 0.81 -1.12 4.38
C ILE A 52 1.68 -2.34 4.75
N VAL A 53 2.40 -2.27 5.87
CA VAL A 53 3.36 -3.31 6.27
C VAL A 53 2.65 -4.58 6.73
N PHE A 54 1.63 -4.46 7.58
CA PHE A 54 1.01 -5.63 8.23
C PHE A 54 -0.20 -6.17 7.49
N ALA A 55 -0.89 -5.36 6.68
CA ALA A 55 -2.08 -5.79 5.94
C ALA A 55 -1.90 -5.70 4.42
N GLY A 56 -1.56 -4.52 3.91
CA GLY A 56 -1.58 -4.24 2.46
C GLY A 56 -0.60 -5.10 1.65
N VAL A 57 0.69 -5.11 2.02
CA VAL A 57 1.71 -5.91 1.33
C VAL A 57 1.44 -7.41 1.47
N PRO A 58 1.15 -7.97 2.66
CA PRO A 58 0.77 -9.38 2.80
C PRO A 58 -0.47 -9.77 1.98
N PHE A 59 -1.45 -8.88 1.86
CA PHE A 59 -2.66 -9.12 1.05
C PHE A 59 -2.34 -9.22 -0.44
N VAL A 60 -1.57 -8.27 -0.99
CA VAL A 60 -1.13 -8.31 -2.39
C VAL A 60 -0.27 -9.55 -2.66
N ASP A 61 0.58 -9.94 -1.71
CA ASP A 61 1.37 -11.17 -1.83
C ASP A 61 0.50 -12.43 -1.92
N ARG A 62 -0.58 -12.52 -1.13
CA ARG A 62 -1.55 -13.63 -1.22
C ARG A 62 -2.27 -13.66 -2.56
N ILE A 63 -2.71 -12.51 -3.05
CA ILE A 63 -3.36 -12.38 -4.36
C ILE A 63 -2.44 -12.89 -5.47
N ILE A 64 -1.20 -12.40 -5.52
CA ILE A 64 -0.23 -12.79 -6.56
C ILE A 64 0.04 -14.30 -6.50
N ARG A 65 0.18 -14.88 -5.30
CA ARG A 65 0.36 -16.34 -5.14
C ARG A 65 -0.84 -17.13 -5.63
N ALA A 66 -2.06 -16.69 -5.33
CA ALA A 66 -3.29 -17.34 -5.77
C ALA A 66 -3.43 -17.33 -7.31
N PHE A 67 -3.09 -16.22 -7.96
CA PHE A 67 -3.07 -16.15 -9.42
C PHE A 67 -1.95 -17.00 -10.04
N ALA A 68 -0.76 -17.03 -9.43
CA ALA A 68 0.35 -17.86 -9.89
C ALA A 68 0.05 -19.36 -9.78
N SER A 69 -0.60 -19.82 -8.70
CA SER A 69 -0.98 -21.23 -8.54
C SER A 69 -2.06 -21.66 -9.54
N LYS A 70 -2.95 -20.73 -9.93
CA LYS A 70 -4.01 -21.01 -10.90
C LYS A 70 -3.47 -21.20 -12.32
N ASN A 71 -2.38 -20.52 -12.68
CA ASN A 71 -1.71 -20.67 -13.98
C ASN A 71 -0.89 -21.97 -14.12
N ALA A 72 -0.63 -22.70 -13.03
CA ALA A 72 0.08 -23.98 -13.08
C ALA A 72 -0.85 -25.20 -13.28
N GLN A 73 -2.17 -24.96 -13.30
CA GLN A 73 -3.22 -25.98 -13.45
C GLN A 73 -4.02 -25.84 -14.76
N ALA A 74 -3.62 -24.93 -15.65
CA ALA A 74 -4.16 -24.75 -16.99
C ALA A 74 -3.09 -25.11 -18.03
#